data_AF-A0A4R4W2G0-F1
#
_entry.id   AF-A0A4R4W2G0-F1
#
_cell.length_a   1.000
_cell.length_b   1.000
_cell.length_c   1.000
_cell.angle_alpha   90.00
_cell.angle_beta   90.00
_cell.angle_gamma   90.00
#
_symmetry.space_group_name_H-M   'P 1'
#
loop_
_entity.id
_entity.type
_entity.pdbx_description
1 polymer ?
#
loop_
_entity_poly.entity_id
_entity_poly.type
_entity_poly.pdbx_seq_one_letter_code
_entity_poly.pdbx_strand_id
1 'polypeptide(L)'
;MRLNDRRLPIVAAALVAVAVVAGCTGNADKPTMDEASKQLITDGDKLLASQDLARIGSATATERADQDGEAGCLKGQVQRFFRAQGNLTGPPYKQSPGNVAGLLGSWLRLRGYDTTIDDLDLRDENVGVAVLQHPTTGITFIITVRNGQKPNILIVGKTSCYAG
;
A
#
# COMPACT_ATOMS: atom_id res chain seq x y z
N MET A 1 79.10 15.27 -29.48
CA MET A 1 78.69 14.85 -30.84
C MET A 1 77.30 14.21 -30.71
N ARG A 2 76.29 14.86 -31.32
CA ARG A 2 74.91 14.42 -31.62
C ARG A 2 73.91 14.04 -30.50
N LEU A 3 72.82 14.83 -30.49
CA LEU A 3 71.46 14.46 -30.07
C LEU A 3 70.94 13.21 -30.79
N ASN A 4 70.12 12.42 -30.11
CA ASN A 4 68.90 11.80 -30.66
C ASN A 4 68.05 11.27 -29.48
N ASP A 5 67.03 11.99 -29.05
CA ASP A 5 65.62 11.81 -29.45
C ASP A 5 65.09 10.38 -29.23
N ARG A 6 64.32 10.20 -28.16
CA ARG A 6 63.12 9.37 -28.16
C ARG A 6 62.17 9.83 -27.06
N ARG A 7 61.21 10.64 -27.50
CA ARG A 7 60.01 11.05 -26.76
C ARG A 7 59.18 9.82 -26.41
N LEU A 8 58.80 9.68 -25.14
CA LEU A 8 57.67 8.86 -24.73
C LEU A 8 56.57 9.82 -24.26
N PRO A 9 55.34 9.72 -24.80
CA PRO A 9 54.26 10.61 -24.43
C PRO A 9 53.79 10.31 -23.01
N ILE A 10 53.89 11.29 -22.12
CA ILE A 10 53.23 11.30 -20.82
C ILE A 10 51.73 11.42 -21.10
N VAL A 11 51.01 10.30 -20.97
CA VAL A 11 49.55 10.31 -20.97
C VAL A 11 49.09 10.93 -19.66
N ALA A 12 48.81 12.24 -19.69
CA ALA A 12 48.14 12.94 -18.61
C ALA A 12 46.67 12.50 -18.59
N ALA A 13 46.34 11.54 -17.72
CA ALA A 13 44.95 11.19 -17.43
C ALA A 13 44.31 12.31 -16.61
N ALA A 14 43.56 13.19 -17.28
CA ALA A 14 42.70 14.17 -16.63
C ALA A 14 41.51 13.44 -15.98
N LEU A 15 41.61 13.15 -14.69
CA LEU A 15 40.49 12.71 -13.86
C LEU A 15 39.55 13.91 -13.65
N VAL A 16 38.55 14.03 -14.52
CA VAL A 16 37.39 14.91 -14.29
C VAL A 16 36.53 14.23 -13.25
N ALA A 17 36.65 14.67 -12.00
CA ALA A 17 35.73 14.32 -10.94
C ALA A 17 34.35 14.89 -11.30
N VAL A 18 33.47 14.06 -11.84
CA VAL A 18 32.04 14.37 -11.95
C VAL A 18 31.51 14.35 -10.52
N ALA A 19 31.37 15.54 -9.93
CA ALA A 19 30.56 15.73 -8.74
C ALA A 19 29.12 15.42 -9.13
N VAL A 20 28.69 14.16 -8.93
CA VAL A 20 27.28 13.82 -8.92
C VAL A 20 26.72 14.49 -7.68
N VAL A 21 26.06 15.63 -7.87
CA VAL A 21 25.19 16.20 -6.86
C VAL A 21 24.09 15.15 -6.67
N ALA A 22 24.24 14.31 -5.65
CA ALA A 22 23.15 13.56 -5.08
C ALA A 22 22.20 14.60 -4.49
N GLY A 23 21.40 15.22 -5.36
CA GLY A 23 20.26 16.01 -4.95
C GLY A 23 19.37 15.07 -4.15
N CYS A 24 19.23 15.35 -2.86
CA CYS A 24 18.15 14.85 -2.04
C CYS A 24 16.83 15.36 -2.64
N THR A 25 16.36 14.80 -3.76
CA THR A 25 14.97 14.95 -4.19
C THR A 25 14.13 14.01 -3.36
N GLY A 26 14.07 14.31 -2.05
CA GLY A 26 13.25 13.61 -1.06
C GLY A 26 11.78 14.01 -1.10
N ASN A 27 11.36 14.78 -2.11
CA ASN A 27 9.95 14.91 -2.49
C ASN A 27 9.80 14.32 -3.89
N ALA A 28 9.60 13.01 -3.97
CA ALA A 28 8.63 12.56 -4.96
C ALA A 28 7.33 13.26 -4.57
N ASP A 29 6.78 14.11 -5.44
CA ASP A 29 5.55 14.86 -5.14
C ASP A 29 4.51 13.88 -4.63
N LYS A 30 4.14 14.03 -3.35
CA LYS A 30 3.08 13.23 -2.73
C LYS A 30 1.84 13.40 -3.62
N PRO A 31 1.17 12.32 -4.06
CA PRO A 31 0.04 12.45 -4.95
C PRO A 31 -1.04 13.30 -4.28
N THR A 32 -1.77 14.06 -5.10
CA THR A 32 -2.93 14.82 -4.66
C THR A 32 -3.98 13.88 -4.03
N MET A 33 -4.88 14.44 -3.22
CA MET A 33 -5.97 13.66 -2.63
C MET A 33 -6.81 12.95 -3.70
N ASP A 34 -7.06 13.61 -4.84
CA ASP A 34 -7.85 13.03 -5.92
C ASP A 34 -7.12 11.87 -6.62
N GLU A 35 -5.81 11.97 -6.83
CA GLU A 35 -5.01 10.87 -7.39
C GLU A 35 -4.99 9.68 -6.43
N ALA A 36 -4.76 9.94 -5.13
CA ALA A 36 -4.79 8.90 -4.10
C ALA A 36 -6.19 8.27 -3.98
N SER A 37 -7.27 9.07 -4.09
CA SER A 37 -8.65 8.56 -4.05
C SER A 37 -8.98 7.68 -5.26
N LYS A 38 -8.56 8.09 -6.46
CA LYS A 38 -8.75 7.28 -7.69
C LYS A 38 -8.03 5.95 -7.59
N GLN A 39 -6.79 5.95 -7.10
CA GLN A 39 -6.06 4.71 -6.86
C GLN A 39 -6.73 3.87 -5.78
N LEU A 40 -7.15 4.48 -4.67
CA LEU A 40 -7.84 3.80 -3.57
C LEU A 40 -9.09 3.07 -4.05
N ILE A 41 -9.94 3.73 -4.85
CA ILE A 41 -11.14 3.12 -5.44
C ILE A 41 -10.74 1.99 -6.39
N THR A 42 -9.77 2.24 -7.27
CA THR A 42 -9.32 1.26 -8.27
C THR A 42 -8.79 -0.01 -7.61
N ASP A 43 -7.96 0.11 -6.59
CA ASP A 43 -7.41 -1.02 -5.87
C ASP A 43 -8.46 -1.72 -5.02
N GLY A 44 -9.36 -0.97 -4.38
CA GLY A 44 -10.51 -1.50 -3.66
C GLY A 44 -11.44 -2.33 -4.56
N ASP A 45 -11.87 -1.78 -5.69
CA ASP A 45 -12.76 -2.49 -6.63
C ASP A 45 -12.06 -3.72 -7.23
N LYS A 46 -10.76 -3.63 -7.56
CA LYS A 46 -10.00 -4.80 -8.03
C LYS A 46 -9.84 -5.86 -6.93
N LEU A 47 -9.72 -5.48 -5.66
CA LEU A 47 -9.66 -6.42 -4.53
C LEU A 47 -11.01 -7.13 -4.39
N LEU A 48 -12.12 -6.40 -4.52
CA LEU A 48 -13.47 -6.97 -4.52
C LEU A 48 -13.74 -7.91 -5.69
N ALA A 49 -13.13 -7.63 -6.85
CA ALA A 49 -13.21 -8.49 -8.03
C ALA A 49 -12.15 -9.61 -8.07
N SER A 50 -11.32 -9.75 -7.02
CA SER A 50 -10.22 -10.70 -7.02
C SER A 50 -10.70 -12.16 -6.93
N GLN A 51 -9.98 -13.06 -7.59
CA GLN A 51 -10.23 -14.50 -7.48
C GLN A 51 -10.00 -15.00 -6.05
N ASP A 52 -9.08 -14.39 -5.32
CA ASP A 52 -8.80 -14.75 -3.93
C ASP A 52 -10.01 -14.47 -3.05
N LEU A 53 -10.65 -13.29 -3.16
CA LEU A 53 -11.91 -13.01 -2.47
C LEU A 53 -13.01 -13.96 -2.94
N ALA A 54 -13.19 -14.15 -4.25
CA ALA A 54 -14.24 -15.00 -4.80
C ALA A 54 -14.14 -16.47 -4.33
N ARG A 55 -12.93 -16.97 -4.05
CA ARG A 55 -12.69 -18.32 -3.54
C ARG A 55 -13.15 -18.49 -2.08
N ILE A 56 -13.02 -17.45 -1.27
CA ILE A 56 -13.26 -17.50 0.18
C ILE A 56 -14.58 -16.89 0.60
N GLY A 57 -15.20 -16.04 -0.24
CA GLY A 57 -16.34 -15.22 0.14
C GLY A 57 -16.78 -14.23 -0.93
N SER A 58 -17.48 -13.20 -0.50
CA SER A 58 -17.79 -12.02 -1.32
C SER A 58 -17.96 -10.79 -0.42
N ALA A 59 -17.64 -9.62 -0.95
CA ALA A 59 -17.87 -8.34 -0.30
C ALA A 59 -18.33 -7.29 -1.32
N THR A 60 -19.02 -6.25 -0.84
CA THR A 60 -19.52 -5.17 -1.67
C THR A 60 -19.15 -3.84 -1.04
N ALA A 61 -18.72 -2.89 -1.86
CA ALA A 61 -18.41 -1.55 -1.40
C ALA A 61 -19.68 -0.83 -0.92
N THR A 62 -19.58 -0.21 0.25
CA THR A 62 -20.60 0.65 0.87
C THR A 62 -20.20 2.12 0.81
N GLU A 63 -18.92 2.43 0.56
CA GLU A 63 -18.37 3.77 0.42
C GLU A 63 -17.23 3.74 -0.61
N ARG A 64 -17.13 4.74 -1.48
CA ARG A 64 -16.16 4.78 -2.59
C ARG A 64 -15.42 6.11 -2.69
N ALA A 65 -14.82 6.54 -1.59
CA ALA A 65 -13.96 7.72 -1.50
C ALA A 65 -14.56 8.95 -2.19
N ASP A 66 -15.87 9.11 -2.05
CA ASP A 66 -16.71 10.16 -2.64
C ASP A 66 -16.91 11.34 -1.69
N GLN A 67 -16.58 11.15 -0.41
CA GLN A 67 -16.74 12.15 0.65
C GLN A 67 -15.45 12.35 1.42
N ASP A 68 -15.24 13.59 1.85
CA ASP A 68 -14.17 13.97 2.75
C ASP A 68 -14.57 13.67 4.20
N GLY A 69 -13.64 13.10 4.95
CA GLY A 69 -13.79 12.79 6.37
C GLY A 69 -12.63 13.30 7.19
N GLU A 70 -12.94 13.94 8.31
CA GLU A 70 -11.95 14.49 9.25
C GLU A 70 -11.44 13.43 10.25
N ALA A 71 -12.10 12.28 10.32
CA ALA A 71 -11.84 11.25 11.33
C ALA A 71 -10.39 10.78 11.29
N GLY A 72 -9.62 10.98 12.36
CA GLY A 72 -8.21 10.57 12.43
C GLY A 72 -7.23 11.51 11.72
N CYS A 73 -7.67 12.68 11.25
CA CYS A 73 -6.83 13.75 10.74
C CYS A 73 -6.72 14.91 11.75
N LEU A 74 -5.71 15.78 11.56
CA LEU A 74 -5.60 17.02 12.32
C LEU A 74 -6.67 18.03 11.88
N LYS A 75 -6.94 19.05 12.69
CA LYS A 75 -7.88 20.13 12.34
C LYS A 75 -7.49 20.79 11.02
N GLY A 76 -8.45 20.95 10.12
CA GLY A 76 -8.23 21.51 8.78
C GLY A 76 -7.64 20.51 7.78
N GLN A 77 -7.62 19.22 8.14
CA GLN A 77 -7.23 18.15 7.24
C GLN A 77 -8.36 17.13 7.08
N VAL A 78 -8.43 16.55 5.88
CA VAL A 78 -9.42 15.56 5.48
C VAL A 78 -8.74 14.36 4.84
N GLN A 79 -9.45 13.24 4.81
CA GLN A 79 -9.10 12.04 4.04
C GLN A 79 -10.37 11.43 3.45
N ARG A 80 -10.22 10.54 2.47
CA ARG A 80 -11.35 9.80 1.89
C ARG A 80 -11.25 8.32 2.18
N PHE A 81 -12.40 7.66 2.29
CA PHE A 81 -12.49 6.25 2.65
C PHE A 81 -13.10 5.40 1.55
N PHE A 82 -12.56 4.20 1.38
CA PHE A 82 -13.22 3.11 0.69
C PHE A 82 -13.65 2.10 1.75
N ARG A 83 -14.91 1.69 1.75
CA ARG A 83 -15.40 0.67 2.68
C ARG A 83 -16.12 -0.41 1.92
N ALA A 84 -15.82 -1.65 2.27
CA ALA A 84 -16.57 -2.80 1.80
C ALA A 84 -16.82 -3.79 2.93
N GLN A 85 -17.95 -4.47 2.84
CA GLN A 85 -18.35 -5.48 3.81
C GLN A 85 -18.92 -6.71 3.11
N GLY A 86 -18.75 -7.86 3.74
CA GLY A 86 -19.00 -9.12 3.09
C GLY A 86 -19.08 -10.32 4.00
N ASN A 87 -19.21 -11.48 3.36
CA ASN A 87 -19.32 -12.75 4.05
C ASN A 87 -18.39 -13.81 3.43
N LEU A 88 -17.73 -14.59 4.28
CA LEU A 88 -17.06 -15.84 3.93
C LEU A 88 -18.09 -16.87 3.45
N THR A 89 -17.70 -17.70 2.49
CA THR A 89 -18.45 -18.86 2.03
C THR A 89 -17.95 -20.14 2.68
N GLY A 90 -18.85 -21.12 2.79
CA GLY A 90 -18.55 -22.38 3.43
C GLY A 90 -18.57 -22.34 4.97
N PRO A 91 -18.28 -23.47 5.62
CA PRO A 91 -18.36 -23.57 7.07
C PRO A 91 -17.24 -22.80 7.80
N PRO A 92 -17.50 -22.25 9.01
CA PRO A 92 -16.55 -21.42 9.77
C PRO A 92 -15.22 -22.11 10.09
N TYR A 93 -15.23 -23.44 10.28
CA TYR A 93 -14.04 -24.22 10.62
C TYR A 93 -13.08 -24.42 9.43
N LYS A 94 -13.47 -24.08 8.21
CA LYS A 94 -12.63 -24.26 7.02
C LYS A 94 -11.71 -23.08 6.75
N GLN A 95 -11.94 -21.93 7.37
CA GLN A 95 -11.21 -20.70 7.09
C GLN A 95 -10.77 -20.05 8.40
N SER A 96 -9.46 -20.11 8.69
CA SER A 96 -8.89 -19.30 9.77
C SER A 96 -8.98 -17.82 9.37
N PRO A 97 -9.56 -16.93 10.20
CA PRO A 97 -9.67 -15.51 9.91
C PRO A 97 -8.33 -14.86 9.55
N GLY A 98 -7.25 -15.24 10.25
CA GLY A 98 -5.89 -14.78 9.96
C GLY A 98 -5.43 -15.17 8.55
N ASN A 99 -5.63 -16.42 8.14
CA ASN A 99 -5.26 -16.86 6.80
C ASN A 99 -6.04 -16.13 5.70
N VAL A 100 -7.32 -15.83 5.95
CA VAL A 100 -8.17 -15.07 5.02
C VAL A 100 -7.68 -13.63 4.91
N ALA A 101 -7.43 -12.97 6.04
CA ALA A 101 -6.88 -11.61 6.06
C ALA A 101 -5.50 -11.55 5.38
N GLY A 102 -4.62 -12.51 5.67
CA GLY A 102 -3.30 -12.63 5.06
C GLY A 102 -3.34 -12.94 3.56
N LEU A 103 -4.32 -13.71 3.07
CA LEU A 103 -4.53 -13.93 1.64
C LEU A 103 -4.91 -12.63 0.93
N LEU A 104 -5.90 -11.91 1.44
CA LEU A 104 -6.33 -10.63 0.88
C LEU A 104 -5.23 -9.56 1.01
N GLY A 105 -4.47 -9.56 2.11
CA GLY A 105 -3.30 -8.72 2.29
C GLY A 105 -2.19 -9.04 1.29
N SER A 106 -1.95 -10.32 1.00
CA SER A 106 -0.96 -10.74 0.00
C SER A 106 -1.29 -10.23 -1.39
N TRP A 107 -2.57 -10.18 -1.74
CA TRP A 107 -3.02 -9.58 -2.99
C TRP A 107 -2.64 -8.09 -3.09
N LEU A 108 -2.76 -7.34 -1.99
CA LEU A 108 -2.34 -5.94 -1.93
C LEU A 108 -0.81 -5.80 -1.99
N ARG A 109 -0.05 -6.71 -1.37
CA ARG A 109 1.42 -6.72 -1.46
C ARG A 109 1.93 -6.86 -2.89
N LEU A 110 1.27 -7.69 -3.70
CA LEU A 110 1.59 -7.83 -5.13
C LEU A 110 1.37 -6.52 -5.93
N ARG A 111 0.78 -5.49 -5.32
CA ARG A 111 0.56 -4.16 -5.90
C ARG A 111 1.39 -3.06 -5.24
N GLY A 112 2.40 -3.44 -4.47
CA GLY A 112 3.32 -2.48 -3.85
C GLY A 112 2.82 -1.90 -2.53
N TYR A 113 1.87 -2.55 -1.86
CA TYR A 113 1.56 -2.23 -0.47
C TYR A 113 2.51 -3.00 0.47
N ASP A 114 2.99 -2.32 1.51
CA ASP A 114 3.83 -2.90 2.54
C ASP A 114 3.02 -3.17 3.81
N THR A 115 3.31 -4.28 4.47
CA THR A 115 2.71 -4.61 5.78
C THR A 115 3.21 -3.62 6.82
N THR A 116 2.30 -2.93 7.52
CA THR A 116 2.66 -1.97 8.57
C THR A 116 2.53 -2.53 9.99
N ILE A 117 1.71 -3.56 10.18
CA ILE A 117 1.57 -4.31 11.43
C ILE A 117 1.65 -5.79 11.08
N ASP A 118 2.56 -6.53 11.72
CA ASP A 118 2.67 -7.97 11.52
C ASP A 118 1.47 -8.68 12.16
N ASP A 119 0.95 -9.71 11.49
CA ASP A 119 -0.21 -10.49 11.93
C ASP A 119 0.00 -11.07 13.34
N LEU A 120 1.26 -11.27 13.75
CA LEU A 120 1.66 -11.72 15.10
C LEU A 120 1.13 -10.81 16.22
N ASP A 121 1.10 -9.50 16.00
CA ASP A 121 0.72 -8.52 17.03
C ASP A 121 -0.80 -8.45 17.23
N LEU A 122 -1.58 -8.98 16.28
CA LEU A 122 -3.04 -8.92 16.25
C LEU A 122 -3.71 -10.31 16.31
N ARG A 123 -2.96 -11.36 16.71
CA ARG A 123 -3.48 -12.74 16.70
C ARG A 123 -4.60 -12.94 17.70
N ASP A 124 -5.78 -13.18 17.16
CA ASP A 124 -6.93 -13.74 17.85
C ASP A 124 -7.42 -14.93 17.00
N GLU A 125 -7.75 -16.05 17.63
CA GLU A 125 -8.25 -17.24 16.93
C GLU A 125 -9.56 -16.97 16.15
N ASN A 126 -10.30 -15.94 16.57
CA ASN A 126 -11.57 -15.53 15.99
C ASN A 126 -11.46 -14.27 15.12
N VAL A 127 -10.31 -13.59 15.09
CA VAL A 127 -10.12 -12.35 14.32
C VAL A 127 -8.79 -12.37 13.56
N GLY A 128 -8.86 -12.13 12.25
CA GLY A 128 -7.70 -11.86 11.41
C GLY A 128 -7.69 -10.40 11.00
N VAL A 129 -6.53 -9.76 11.10
CA VAL A 129 -6.35 -8.38 10.65
C VAL A 129 -5.10 -8.29 9.81
N ALA A 130 -5.18 -7.64 8.66
CA ALA A 130 -4.02 -7.25 7.87
C ALA A 130 -4.06 -5.74 7.64
N VAL A 131 -2.97 -5.04 7.95
CA VAL A 131 -2.82 -3.59 7.73
C VAL A 131 -1.66 -3.35 6.78
N LEU A 132 -1.95 -2.71 5.65
CA LEU A 132 -0.98 -2.47 4.61
C LEU A 132 -1.03 -1.03 4.11
N GLN A 133 0.12 -0.44 3.81
CA GLN A 133 0.26 0.93 3.32
C GLN A 133 1.05 0.96 2.01
N HIS A 134 0.57 1.73 1.03
CA HIS A 134 1.32 1.99 -0.19
C HIS A 134 2.37 3.09 0.08
N PRO A 135 3.67 2.84 -0.12
CA PRO A 135 4.73 3.72 0.34
C PRO A 135 4.75 5.08 -0.36
N THR A 136 4.34 5.14 -1.63
CA THR A 136 4.34 6.41 -2.40
C THR A 136 3.07 7.23 -2.23
N THR A 137 1.90 6.59 -2.09
CA THR A 137 0.61 7.29 -2.02
C THR A 137 0.08 7.46 -0.62
N GLY A 138 0.65 6.73 0.35
CA GLY A 138 0.21 6.71 1.74
C GLY A 138 -1.18 6.11 1.94
N ILE A 139 -1.77 5.50 0.91
CA ILE A 139 -3.05 4.79 1.01
C ILE A 139 -2.86 3.61 1.95
N THR A 140 -3.76 3.46 2.93
CA THR A 140 -3.75 2.36 3.89
C THR A 140 -4.99 1.50 3.70
N PHE A 141 -4.82 0.19 3.59
CA PHE A 141 -5.91 -0.79 3.70
C PHE A 141 -5.82 -1.52 5.03
N ILE A 142 -6.96 -1.68 5.68
CA ILE A 142 -7.20 -2.51 6.86
C ILE A 142 -8.23 -3.55 6.46
N ILE A 143 -7.81 -4.81 6.46
CA ILE A 143 -8.69 -5.95 6.23
C ILE A 143 -8.94 -6.60 7.57
N THR A 144 -10.21 -6.81 7.93
CA THR A 144 -10.61 -7.48 9.15
C THR A 144 -11.55 -8.62 8.81
N VAL A 145 -11.20 -9.81 9.26
CA VAL A 145 -12.01 -11.02 9.11
C VAL A 145 -12.37 -11.53 10.49
N ARG A 146 -13.63 -11.86 10.75
CA ARG A 146 -14.10 -12.29 12.09
C ARG A 146 -14.99 -13.51 12.03
N ASN A 147 -14.73 -14.50 12.86
CA ASN A 147 -15.65 -15.61 13.05
C ASN A 147 -16.84 -15.19 13.93
N GLY A 148 -17.96 -15.91 13.83
CA GLY A 148 -19.09 -15.79 14.76
C GLY A 148 -20.02 -14.58 14.57
N GLN A 149 -19.74 -13.66 13.64
CA GLN A 149 -20.61 -12.51 13.35
C GLN A 149 -20.71 -12.25 11.84
N LYS A 150 -21.80 -11.64 11.38
CA LYS A 150 -21.95 -11.14 10.00
C LYS A 150 -22.22 -9.63 10.02
N PRO A 151 -21.61 -8.83 9.13
CA PRO A 151 -20.59 -9.22 8.13
C PRO A 151 -19.30 -9.70 8.81
N ASN A 152 -18.69 -10.76 8.26
CA ASN A 152 -17.43 -11.31 8.75
C ASN A 152 -16.21 -10.87 7.93
N ILE A 153 -16.40 -10.19 6.80
CA ILE A 153 -15.33 -9.52 6.06
C ILE A 153 -15.59 -8.02 6.12
N LEU A 154 -14.61 -7.26 6.55
CA LEU A 154 -14.59 -5.81 6.50
C LEU A 154 -13.29 -5.34 5.85
N ILE A 155 -13.39 -4.47 4.87
CA ILE A 155 -12.26 -3.89 4.16
C ILE A 155 -12.42 -2.38 4.27
N VAL A 156 -11.43 -1.72 4.86
CA VAL A 156 -11.38 -0.26 4.97
C VAL A 156 -10.09 0.21 4.31
N GLY A 157 -10.22 0.91 3.19
CA GLY A 157 -9.15 1.68 2.61
C GLY A 157 -9.29 3.16 2.99
N LYS A 158 -8.17 3.85 3.17
CA LYS A 158 -8.14 5.29 3.44
C LYS A 158 -6.97 5.95 2.74
N THR A 159 -7.16 7.19 2.30
CA THR A 159 -6.04 8.04 1.88
C THR A 159 -5.21 8.48 3.09
N SER A 160 -4.05 9.11 2.86
CA SER A 160 -3.45 9.95 3.89
C SER A 160 -4.34 11.17 4.18
N CYS A 161 -4.03 11.91 5.25
CA CYS A 161 -4.61 13.23 5.48
C CYS A 161 -4.01 14.26 4.51
N TYR A 162 -4.87 15.11 3.98
CA TYR A 162 -4.59 16.24 3.09
C TYR A 162 -5.21 17.51 3.67
N ALA A 163 -4.71 18.69 3.29
CA ALA A 163 -5.37 19.94 3.65
C ALA A 163 -6.79 19.97 3.04
N GLY A 164 -7.78 20.31 3.86
CA GLY A 164 -9.18 20.48 3.46
C GLY A 164 -9.54 21.91 3.11
#